data_AF-A0AAE0FDM4-F1
#
_entry.id   AF-A0AAE0FDM4-F1
#
_cell.length_a   1.000
_cell.length_b   1.000
_cell.length_c   1.000
_cell.angle_alpha   90.00
_cell.angle_beta   90.00
_cell.angle_gamma   90.00
#
_symmetry.space_group_name_H-M   'P 1'
#
loop_
_entity.id
_entity.type
_entity.pdbx_description
1 polymer ?
#
loop_
_entity_poly.entity_id
_entity_poly.type
_entity_poly.pdbx_seq_one_letter_code
_entity_poly.pdbx_strand_id
1 'polypeptide(L)'
;MPDIRELSDESGDVQFEEFMARIMPGLPPEVAEQINLGLRKQHTTPPVKNMELCIHRNCTPEKVRQILYYPEEEDVAFYPLLLRGPGPGAPQDDPKFKIQVAAVMVLYLHHGKNTQFTRTFIMEGGLRSLVALFTHPNLHLRGQVLETFHFLTTDEICLWFDKPEDPRLDRDLPLRRRMFELSRADMVKNLLANYEGSFPGGSQIALEIFGFYISWLRLHYCKDNVMQLSQEMLDLLEKWHLRTESNAEEKEVIPALRLDICPSCIELLEREFNSAA
;
A
#
# COMPACT_ATOMS: atom_id res chain seq x y z
N MET A 1 -51.22 -1.32 8.61
CA MET A 1 -49.99 -0.66 9.11
C MET A 1 -49.21 -1.73 9.85
N PRO A 2 -48.04 -2.17 9.35
CA PRO A 2 -47.25 -3.15 10.06
C PRO A 2 -46.52 -2.50 11.24
N ASP A 3 -46.44 -3.28 12.31
CA ASP A 3 -45.92 -2.97 13.63
C ASP A 3 -44.39 -2.72 13.58
N ILE A 4 -43.95 -1.55 14.05
CA ILE A 4 -42.55 -1.12 14.10
C ILE A 4 -41.96 -1.54 15.45
N ARG A 5 -42.01 -2.84 15.76
CA ARG A 5 -41.51 -3.40 17.04
C ARG A 5 -40.67 -4.66 16.91
N GLU A 6 -40.17 -4.94 15.72
CA GLU A 6 -39.16 -5.98 15.52
C GLU A 6 -38.08 -5.42 14.60
N LEU A 7 -36.96 -5.01 15.19
CA LEU A 7 -35.58 -4.90 14.64
C LEU A 7 -34.74 -4.02 15.58
N SER A 8 -34.71 -4.37 16.87
CA SER A 8 -33.60 -3.98 17.75
C SER A 8 -32.95 -5.28 18.22
N ASP A 9 -32.13 -5.85 17.35
CA ASP A 9 -31.23 -6.92 17.75
C ASP A 9 -30.12 -6.24 18.58
N GLU A 10 -30.35 -6.14 19.89
CA GLU A 10 -29.39 -5.67 20.90
C GLU A 10 -28.29 -6.73 21.19
N SER A 11 -28.11 -7.71 20.30
CA SER A 11 -26.84 -8.41 20.15
C SER A 11 -25.98 -7.61 19.16
N GLY A 12 -25.22 -6.64 19.68
CA GLY A 12 -24.27 -5.88 18.86
C GLY A 12 -23.40 -6.84 18.05
N ASP A 13 -23.22 -6.56 16.76
CA ASP A 13 -22.42 -7.39 15.85
C ASP A 13 -21.02 -7.59 16.44
N VAL A 14 -20.82 -8.76 17.06
CA VAL A 14 -19.63 -9.07 17.87
C VAL A 14 -18.36 -8.96 17.03
N GLN A 15 -18.43 -9.36 15.77
CA GLN A 15 -17.29 -9.29 14.85
C GLN A 15 -16.90 -7.85 14.55
N PHE A 16 -17.90 -6.98 14.39
CA PHE A 16 -17.65 -5.56 14.17
C PHE A 16 -17.09 -4.88 15.43
N GLU A 17 -17.59 -5.20 16.63
CA GLU A 17 -17.02 -4.66 17.86
C GLU A 17 -15.59 -5.16 18.11
N GLU A 18 -15.27 -6.41 17.77
CA GLU A 18 -13.88 -6.92 17.78
C GLU A 18 -12.99 -6.16 16.80
N PHE A 19 -13.48 -5.89 15.59
CA PHE A 19 -12.77 -5.05 14.61
C PHE A 19 -12.49 -3.67 15.19
N MET A 20 -13.49 -3.01 15.77
CA MET A 20 -13.35 -1.68 16.39
C MET A 20 -12.34 -1.71 17.56
N ALA A 21 -12.42 -2.72 18.43
CA ALA A 21 -11.50 -2.87 19.56
C ALA A 21 -10.03 -3.03 19.13
N ARG A 22 -9.77 -3.61 17.95
CA ARG A 22 -8.40 -3.75 17.41
C ARG A 22 -7.85 -2.45 16.83
N ILE A 23 -8.68 -1.66 16.15
CA ILE A 23 -8.19 -0.45 15.46
C ILE A 23 -8.14 0.78 16.35
N MET A 24 -9.08 0.94 17.28
CA MET A 24 -9.24 2.17 18.06
C MET A 24 -8.02 2.56 18.91
N PRO A 25 -7.30 1.62 19.58
CA PRO A 25 -6.12 1.96 20.38
C PRO A 25 -4.96 2.54 19.57
N GLY A 26 -4.88 2.27 18.28
CA GLY A 26 -3.80 2.73 17.40
C GLY A 26 -4.09 4.07 16.71
N LEU A 27 -5.26 4.67 16.93
CA LEU A 27 -5.65 5.92 16.26
C LEU A 27 -5.20 7.16 17.06
N PRO A 28 -4.77 8.24 16.38
CA PRO A 28 -4.55 9.52 17.05
C PRO A 28 -5.85 10.04 17.70
N PRO A 29 -5.82 10.57 18.94
CA PRO A 29 -7.02 11.00 19.65
C PRO A 29 -7.87 12.01 18.87
N GLU A 30 -7.22 12.87 18.10
CA GLU A 30 -7.85 13.95 17.32
C GLU A 30 -8.79 13.44 16.21
N VAL A 31 -8.52 12.24 15.66
CA VAL A 31 -9.30 11.68 14.55
C VAL A 31 -10.10 10.43 14.94
N ALA A 32 -9.85 9.86 16.12
CA ALA A 32 -10.44 8.61 16.57
C ALA A 32 -11.98 8.67 16.62
N GLU A 33 -12.56 9.77 17.13
CA GLU A 33 -14.02 9.95 17.21
C GLU A 33 -14.66 10.01 15.82
N GLN A 34 -14.05 10.77 14.89
CA GLN A 34 -14.55 10.91 13.53
C GLN A 34 -14.50 9.58 12.77
N ILE A 35 -13.39 8.84 12.90
CA ILE A 35 -13.23 7.52 12.29
C ILE A 35 -14.25 6.53 12.87
N ASN A 36 -14.44 6.53 14.19
CA ASN A 36 -15.42 5.68 14.86
C ASN A 36 -16.84 5.92 14.33
N LEU A 37 -17.27 7.19 14.30
CA LEU A 37 -18.58 7.56 13.78
C LEU A 37 -18.75 7.16 12.30
N GLY A 38 -17.72 7.39 11.49
CA GLY A 38 -17.71 7.04 10.06
C GLY A 38 -17.87 5.54 9.82
N LEU A 39 -17.07 4.73 10.52
CA LEU A 39 -17.10 3.27 10.41
C LEU A 39 -18.42 2.70 10.90
N ARG A 40 -18.95 3.16 12.04
CA ARG A 40 -20.26 2.73 12.56
C ARG A 40 -21.38 3.06 11.59
N LYS A 41 -21.41 4.29 11.06
CA LYS A 41 -22.41 4.70 10.06
C LYS A 41 -22.35 3.83 8.80
N GLN A 42 -21.13 3.54 8.33
CA GLN A 42 -20.92 2.69 7.16
C GLN A 42 -21.31 1.24 7.42
N HIS A 43 -21.05 0.71 8.61
CA HIS A 43 -21.47 -0.64 9.00
C HIS A 43 -22.99 -0.75 9.13
N THR A 44 -23.66 0.22 9.76
CA THR A 44 -25.12 0.25 9.87
C THR A 44 -25.78 0.38 8.50
N THR A 45 -25.27 1.27 7.63
CA THR A 45 -25.80 1.52 6.28
C THR A 45 -24.74 1.24 5.21
N PRO A 46 -24.45 -0.05 4.91
CA PRO A 46 -23.41 -0.40 3.96
C PRO A 46 -23.80 0.02 2.53
N PRO A 47 -22.85 0.47 1.70
CA PRO A 47 -23.12 0.98 0.36
C PRO A 47 -23.33 -0.16 -0.65
N VAL A 48 -24.40 -0.95 -0.48
CA VAL A 48 -24.67 -2.19 -1.26
C VAL A 48 -24.61 -1.96 -2.76
N LYS A 49 -25.42 -1.04 -3.30
CA LYS A 49 -25.46 -0.78 -4.76
C LYS A 49 -24.10 -0.39 -5.33
N ASN A 50 -23.32 0.40 -4.58
CA ASN A 50 -22.00 0.81 -5.03
C ASN A 50 -21.03 -0.39 -5.04
N MET A 51 -21.10 -1.25 -4.03
CA MET A 51 -20.30 -2.47 -3.96
C MET A 51 -20.62 -3.39 -5.15
N GLU A 52 -21.92 -3.63 -5.42
CA GLU A 52 -22.36 -4.49 -6.53
C GLU A 52 -21.82 -4.02 -7.89
N LEU A 53 -21.81 -2.71 -8.11
CA LEU A 53 -21.27 -2.11 -9.34
C LEU A 53 -19.74 -2.24 -9.44
N CYS A 54 -19.02 -2.25 -8.31
CA CYS A 54 -17.57 -2.37 -8.30
C CYS A 54 -17.11 -3.82 -8.50
N ILE A 55 -17.80 -4.79 -7.89
CA ILE A 55 -17.41 -6.22 -7.97
C ILE A 55 -18.19 -7.01 -9.01
N HIS A 56 -19.14 -6.37 -9.70
CA HIS A 56 -20.01 -6.98 -10.71
C HIS A 56 -20.78 -8.21 -10.21
N ARG A 57 -21.26 -8.15 -8.96
CA ARG A 57 -22.00 -9.24 -8.31
C ARG A 57 -23.05 -8.65 -7.37
N ASN A 58 -24.21 -9.29 -7.27
CA ASN A 58 -25.23 -8.91 -6.29
C ASN A 58 -24.72 -9.14 -4.86
N CYS A 59 -25.07 -8.25 -3.94
CA CYS A 59 -24.63 -8.28 -2.55
C CYS A 59 -25.80 -8.02 -1.60
N THR A 60 -25.78 -8.68 -0.45
CA THR A 60 -26.58 -8.29 0.71
C THR A 60 -25.82 -7.27 1.56
N PRO A 61 -26.48 -6.49 2.42
CA PRO A 61 -25.82 -5.66 3.43
C PRO A 61 -24.77 -6.44 4.23
N GLU A 62 -25.10 -7.66 4.64
CA GLU A 62 -24.24 -8.56 5.41
C GLU A 62 -22.98 -8.93 4.62
N LYS A 63 -23.11 -9.22 3.32
CA LYS A 63 -21.95 -9.53 2.50
C LYS A 63 -21.02 -8.33 2.32
N VAL A 64 -21.57 -7.11 2.22
CA VAL A 64 -20.75 -5.89 2.15
C VAL A 64 -20.01 -5.64 3.46
N ARG A 65 -20.65 -5.85 4.61
CA ARG A 65 -19.98 -5.78 5.92
C ARG A 65 -18.86 -6.81 6.02
N GLN A 66 -19.12 -8.05 5.58
CA GLN A 66 -18.11 -9.11 5.53
C GLN A 66 -16.89 -8.71 4.70
N ILE A 67 -17.08 -8.35 3.43
CA ILE A 67 -15.98 -7.96 2.54
C ILE A 67 -15.15 -6.81 3.14
N LEU A 68 -15.81 -5.82 3.76
CA LEU A 68 -15.12 -4.63 4.27
C LEU A 68 -14.43 -4.87 5.62
N TYR A 69 -15.06 -5.53 6.58
CA TYR A 69 -14.59 -5.55 7.98
C TYR A 69 -14.03 -6.89 8.45
N TYR A 70 -14.51 -8.00 7.88
CA TYR A 70 -14.11 -9.36 8.26
C TYR A 70 -14.13 -10.27 7.04
N PRO A 71 -13.28 -9.99 6.02
CA PRO A 71 -13.28 -10.73 4.76
C PRO A 71 -12.83 -12.17 4.98
N GLU A 72 -13.53 -13.10 4.33
CA GLU A 72 -13.06 -14.47 4.15
C GLU A 72 -12.01 -14.51 3.02
N GLU A 73 -11.29 -15.63 2.88
CA GLU A 73 -10.23 -15.77 1.88
C GLU A 73 -10.72 -15.46 0.44
N GLU A 74 -11.93 -15.91 0.09
CA GLU A 74 -12.57 -15.63 -1.20
C GLU A 74 -12.90 -14.15 -1.40
N ASP A 75 -13.16 -13.40 -0.32
CA ASP A 75 -13.51 -11.99 -0.38
C ASP A 75 -12.31 -11.11 -0.68
N VAL A 76 -11.11 -11.56 -0.31
CA VAL A 76 -9.86 -10.85 -0.57
C VAL A 76 -9.64 -10.63 -2.06
N ALA A 77 -10.10 -11.57 -2.91
CA ALA A 77 -10.04 -11.45 -4.37
C ALA A 77 -10.83 -10.27 -4.93
N PHE A 78 -11.77 -9.68 -4.16
CA PHE A 78 -12.46 -8.46 -4.59
C PHE A 78 -11.63 -7.19 -4.38
N TYR A 79 -10.68 -7.16 -3.44
CA TYR A 79 -9.94 -5.93 -3.11
C TYR A 79 -9.24 -5.29 -4.31
N PRO A 80 -8.58 -6.03 -5.22
CA PRO A 80 -8.04 -5.47 -6.46
C PRO A 80 -9.09 -4.72 -7.32
N LEU A 81 -10.37 -5.11 -7.25
CA LEU A 81 -11.47 -4.40 -7.91
C LEU A 81 -11.93 -3.19 -7.09
N LEU A 82 -12.03 -3.32 -5.77
CA LEU A 82 -12.44 -2.23 -4.86
C LEU A 82 -11.46 -1.06 -4.87
N LEU A 83 -10.17 -1.35 -5.03
CA LEU A 83 -9.09 -0.36 -5.08
C LEU A 83 -8.98 0.34 -6.44
N ARG A 84 -9.66 -0.15 -7.48
CA ARG A 84 -9.65 0.52 -8.79
C ARG A 84 -10.45 1.82 -8.70
N GLY A 85 -9.74 2.92 -8.87
CA GLY A 85 -10.38 4.22 -9.05
C GLY A 85 -11.22 4.26 -10.32
N PRO A 86 -12.11 5.24 -10.44
CA PRO A 86 -12.82 5.46 -11.68
C PRO A 86 -11.88 6.01 -12.76
N GLY A 87 -12.30 5.90 -14.02
CA GLY A 87 -11.49 6.37 -15.16
C GLY A 87 -11.37 7.91 -15.20
N PRO A 88 -10.42 8.45 -15.98
CA PRO A 88 -10.32 9.89 -16.19
C PRO A 88 -11.65 10.50 -16.64
N GLY A 89 -12.09 11.57 -15.97
CA GLY A 89 -13.34 12.28 -16.31
C GLY A 89 -14.62 11.65 -15.76
N ALA A 90 -14.52 10.62 -14.91
CA ALA A 90 -15.68 10.06 -14.24
C ALA A 90 -16.40 11.10 -13.33
N PRO A 91 -17.72 11.00 -13.21
CA PRO A 91 -18.50 11.94 -12.40
C PRO A 91 -18.19 11.75 -10.91
N GLN A 92 -18.31 12.81 -10.11
CA GLN A 92 -17.94 12.79 -8.69
C GLN A 92 -18.77 11.80 -7.84
N ASP A 93 -19.94 11.39 -8.32
CA ASP A 93 -20.81 10.41 -7.69
C ASP A 93 -20.54 8.97 -8.18
N ASP A 94 -19.48 8.73 -8.96
CA ASP A 94 -19.10 7.40 -9.42
C ASP A 94 -18.95 6.46 -8.20
N PRO A 95 -19.63 5.29 -8.21
CA PRO A 95 -19.59 4.33 -7.11
C PRO A 95 -18.19 3.97 -6.62
N LYS A 96 -17.21 3.94 -7.52
CA LYS A 96 -15.83 3.56 -7.23
C LYS A 96 -15.13 4.54 -6.30
N PHE A 97 -15.45 5.83 -6.34
CA PHE A 97 -14.86 6.79 -5.41
C PHE A 97 -15.18 6.42 -3.96
N LYS A 98 -16.46 6.17 -3.67
CA LYS A 98 -16.92 5.84 -2.32
C LYS A 98 -16.37 4.50 -1.83
N ILE A 99 -16.36 3.49 -2.70
CA ILE A 99 -15.88 2.15 -2.37
C ILE A 99 -14.37 2.11 -2.21
N GLN A 100 -13.61 2.82 -3.04
CA GLN A 100 -12.16 2.88 -2.93
C GLN A 100 -11.71 3.52 -1.61
N VAL A 101 -12.32 4.65 -1.21
CA VAL A 101 -12.00 5.31 0.07
C VAL A 101 -12.28 4.36 1.23
N ALA A 102 -13.43 3.68 1.23
CA ALA A 102 -13.77 2.69 2.23
C ALA A 102 -12.77 1.52 2.28
N ALA A 103 -12.46 0.92 1.14
CA ALA A 103 -11.58 -0.23 1.05
C ALA A 103 -10.15 0.12 1.44
N VAL A 104 -9.60 1.24 0.98
CA VAL A 104 -8.26 1.72 1.37
C VAL A 104 -8.21 1.99 2.87
N MET A 105 -9.23 2.65 3.43
CA MET A 105 -9.26 2.97 4.86
C MET A 105 -9.22 1.70 5.71
N VAL A 106 -10.07 0.71 5.44
CA VAL A 106 -10.07 -0.52 6.25
C VAL A 106 -8.83 -1.38 5.99
N LEU A 107 -8.32 -1.40 4.74
CA LEU A 107 -7.05 -2.04 4.41
C LEU A 107 -5.91 -1.46 5.25
N TYR A 108 -5.79 -0.14 5.31
CA TYR A 108 -4.77 0.56 6.08
C TYR A 108 -4.91 0.35 7.59
N LEU A 109 -6.13 0.50 8.12
CA LEU A 109 -6.36 0.45 9.56
C LEU A 109 -6.18 -0.95 10.13
N HIS A 110 -6.60 -1.98 9.38
CA HIS A 110 -6.68 -3.35 9.89
C HIS A 110 -6.03 -4.38 8.97
N HIS A 111 -6.54 -4.55 7.74
CA HIS A 111 -6.26 -5.76 6.97
C HIS A 111 -4.81 -5.90 6.54
N GLY A 112 -4.13 -4.78 6.24
CA GLY A 112 -2.71 -4.77 5.88
C GLY A 112 -1.78 -5.25 7.00
N LYS A 113 -2.26 -5.26 8.25
CA LYS A 113 -1.55 -5.77 9.43
C LYS A 113 -1.85 -7.24 9.73
N ASN A 114 -2.71 -7.88 8.95
CA ASN A 114 -3.03 -9.30 9.07
C ASN A 114 -2.24 -10.08 8.02
N THR A 115 -1.27 -10.88 8.47
CA THR A 115 -0.38 -11.66 7.58
C THR A 115 -1.14 -12.58 6.63
N GLN A 116 -2.19 -13.27 7.09
CA GLN A 116 -2.97 -14.17 6.24
C GLN A 116 -3.70 -13.39 5.15
N PHE A 117 -4.38 -12.30 5.53
CA PHE A 117 -5.05 -11.43 4.56
C PHE A 117 -4.05 -10.87 3.55
N THR A 118 -2.93 -10.31 4.02
CA THR A 118 -1.93 -9.66 3.17
C THR A 118 -1.33 -10.63 2.16
N ARG A 119 -1.02 -11.86 2.56
CA ARG A 119 -0.51 -12.87 1.63
C ARG A 119 -1.51 -13.18 0.52
N THR A 120 -2.79 -13.40 0.86
CA THR A 120 -3.85 -13.61 -0.15
C THR A 120 -4.05 -12.36 -1.01
N PHE A 121 -4.04 -11.17 -0.41
CA PHE A 121 -4.19 -9.90 -1.12
C PHE A 121 -3.08 -9.68 -2.16
N ILE A 122 -1.83 -9.95 -1.81
CA ILE A 122 -0.70 -9.89 -2.74
C ILE A 122 -0.93 -10.88 -3.90
N MET A 123 -1.33 -12.11 -3.57
CA MET A 123 -1.60 -13.19 -4.53
C MET A 123 -2.69 -12.85 -5.54
N GLU A 124 -3.72 -12.11 -5.11
CA GLU A 124 -4.82 -11.62 -5.95
C GLU A 124 -4.44 -10.36 -6.78
N GLY A 125 -3.20 -9.87 -6.68
CA GLY A 125 -2.74 -8.70 -7.43
C GLY A 125 -3.00 -7.37 -6.72
N GLY A 126 -3.14 -7.42 -5.40
CA GLY A 126 -3.34 -6.25 -4.54
C GLY A 126 -2.24 -5.20 -4.66
N LEU A 127 -0.97 -5.62 -4.69
CA LEU A 127 0.18 -4.70 -4.84
C LEU A 127 0.06 -3.83 -6.09
N ARG A 128 -0.27 -4.44 -7.23
CA ARG A 128 -0.44 -3.71 -8.49
C ARG A 128 -1.57 -2.69 -8.41
N SER A 129 -2.62 -3.00 -7.66
CA SER A 129 -3.76 -2.11 -7.46
C SER A 129 -3.38 -0.90 -6.60
N LEU A 130 -2.50 -1.07 -5.60
CA LEU A 130 -1.96 0.03 -4.79
C LEU A 130 -1.04 0.95 -5.58
N VAL A 131 -0.21 0.42 -6.48
CA VAL A 131 0.73 1.22 -7.28
C VAL A 131 0.03 2.32 -8.09
N ALA A 132 -1.18 2.05 -8.59
CA ALA A 132 -1.98 3.05 -9.32
C ALA A 132 -2.43 4.24 -8.43
N LEU A 133 -2.36 4.09 -7.11
CA LEU A 133 -2.81 5.07 -6.12
C LEU A 133 -1.66 5.85 -5.47
N PHE A 134 -0.40 5.52 -5.79
CA PHE A 134 0.78 6.26 -5.32
C PHE A 134 0.80 7.73 -5.76
N THR A 135 0.03 8.10 -6.79
CA THR A 135 -0.11 9.48 -7.27
C THR A 135 -1.54 10.00 -7.10
N HIS A 136 -2.34 9.40 -6.21
CA HIS A 136 -3.74 9.78 -6.03
C HIS A 136 -3.87 11.26 -5.58
N PRO A 137 -4.82 12.05 -6.11
CA PRO A 137 -4.93 13.48 -5.78
C PRO A 137 -5.34 13.75 -4.32
N ASN A 138 -6.10 12.85 -3.71
CA ASN A 138 -6.35 12.89 -2.27
C ASN A 138 -5.10 12.42 -1.52
N LEU A 139 -4.39 13.36 -0.89
CA LEU A 139 -3.15 13.10 -0.15
C LEU A 139 -3.33 12.17 1.05
N HIS A 140 -4.48 12.19 1.73
CA HIS A 140 -4.75 11.26 2.83
C HIS A 140 -4.85 9.81 2.33
N LEU A 141 -5.57 9.61 1.22
CA LEU A 141 -5.69 8.29 0.59
C LEU A 141 -4.33 7.81 0.07
N ARG A 142 -3.56 8.72 -0.55
CA ARG A 142 -2.19 8.43 -1.00
C ARG A 142 -1.29 8.00 0.16
N GLY A 143 -1.37 8.68 1.30
CA GLY A 143 -0.60 8.32 2.50
C GLY A 143 -0.93 6.93 3.02
N GLN A 144 -2.23 6.64 3.18
CA GLN A 144 -2.70 5.31 3.57
C GLN A 144 -2.21 4.21 2.63
N VAL A 145 -2.21 4.47 1.32
CA VAL A 145 -1.73 3.52 0.30
C VAL A 145 -0.23 3.28 0.42
N LEU A 146 0.60 4.34 0.51
CA LEU A 146 2.04 4.20 0.61
C LEU A 146 2.45 3.50 1.91
N GLU A 147 1.87 3.90 3.04
CA GLU A 147 2.11 3.23 4.34
C GLU A 147 1.67 1.77 4.29
N THR A 148 0.48 1.48 3.73
CA THR A 148 0.04 0.09 3.56
C THR A 148 1.07 -0.68 2.75
N PHE A 149 1.47 -0.18 1.58
CA PHE A 149 2.43 -0.87 0.71
C PHE A 149 3.75 -1.12 1.43
N HIS A 150 4.24 -0.14 2.18
CA HIS A 150 5.45 -0.27 3.00
C HIS A 150 5.33 -1.41 4.03
N PHE A 151 4.17 -1.54 4.69
CA PHE A 151 3.91 -2.69 5.58
C PHE A 151 3.89 -4.03 4.84
N LEU A 152 3.42 -4.08 3.60
CA LEU A 152 3.40 -5.33 2.81
C LEU A 152 4.80 -5.76 2.35
N THR A 153 5.80 -4.88 2.46
CA THR A 153 7.20 -5.15 2.11
C THR A 153 8.07 -5.56 3.29
N THR A 154 7.49 -5.82 4.46
CA THR A 154 8.24 -6.34 5.63
C THR A 154 8.46 -7.85 5.56
N ASP A 155 9.46 -8.31 6.30
CA ASP A 155 9.83 -9.72 6.42
C ASP A 155 8.76 -10.59 7.14
N GLU A 156 7.82 -9.96 7.85
CA GLU A 156 6.68 -10.67 8.48
C GLU A 156 5.72 -11.26 7.44
N ILE A 157 5.67 -10.69 6.24
CA ILE A 157 4.78 -11.12 5.16
C ILE A 157 5.45 -12.18 4.30
N CYS A 158 6.68 -11.90 3.89
CA CYS A 158 7.50 -12.71 3.02
C CYS A 158 8.96 -12.33 3.29
N LEU A 159 9.85 -13.31 3.38
CA LEU A 159 11.29 -13.05 3.49
C LEU A 159 11.81 -12.59 2.12
N TRP A 160 11.57 -11.32 1.78
CA TRP A 160 11.72 -10.80 0.42
C TRP A 160 13.15 -10.92 -0.11
N PHE A 161 14.15 -10.86 0.77
CA PHE A 161 15.56 -10.98 0.40
C PHE A 161 16.11 -12.40 0.50
N ASP A 162 15.36 -13.35 1.02
CA ASP A 162 15.80 -14.74 1.05
C ASP A 162 15.76 -15.34 -0.34
N LYS A 163 16.88 -15.93 -0.77
CA LYS A 163 16.97 -16.65 -2.04
C LYS A 163 17.21 -18.13 -1.73
N PRO A 164 16.18 -18.99 -1.83
CA PRO A 164 16.36 -20.40 -1.55
C PRO A 164 17.35 -21.02 -2.54
N GLU A 165 18.21 -21.92 -2.05
CA GLU A 165 19.22 -22.61 -2.87
C GLU A 165 18.58 -23.42 -4.00
N ASP A 166 17.40 -24.00 -3.75
CA ASP A 166 16.57 -24.66 -4.75
C ASP A 166 15.28 -23.86 -4.98
N PRO A 167 15.10 -23.24 -6.17
CA PRO A 167 13.88 -22.51 -6.52
C PRO A 167 12.59 -23.34 -6.40
N ARG A 168 12.67 -24.67 -6.45
CA ARG A 168 11.51 -25.57 -6.30
C ARG A 168 10.99 -25.63 -4.86
N LEU A 169 11.81 -25.21 -3.90
CA LEU A 169 11.45 -25.15 -2.48
C LEU A 169 10.97 -23.75 -2.06
N ASP A 170 10.95 -22.79 -2.98
CA ASP A 170 10.50 -21.42 -2.72
C ASP A 170 8.98 -21.37 -2.55
N ARG A 171 8.53 -21.44 -1.29
CA ARG A 171 7.11 -21.36 -0.92
C ARG A 171 6.51 -19.98 -1.23
N ASP A 172 7.35 -18.95 -1.31
CA ASP A 172 6.93 -17.57 -1.56
C ASP A 172 7.15 -17.14 -3.02
N LEU A 173 7.56 -18.06 -3.90
CA LEU A 173 7.69 -17.80 -5.34
C LEU A 173 6.45 -17.14 -5.94
N PRO A 174 5.21 -17.52 -5.59
CA PRO A 174 4.04 -16.84 -6.13
C PRO A 174 3.92 -15.36 -5.68
N LEU A 175 4.31 -15.03 -4.44
CA LEU A 175 4.34 -13.65 -3.95
C LEU A 175 5.44 -12.85 -4.66
N ARG A 176 6.63 -13.42 -4.81
CA ARG A 176 7.75 -12.82 -5.56
C ARG A 176 7.36 -12.53 -7.01
N ARG A 177 6.61 -13.42 -7.66
CA ARG A 177 6.08 -13.17 -9.02
C ARG A 177 5.17 -11.95 -9.07
N ARG A 178 4.29 -11.78 -8.07
CA ARG A 178 3.42 -10.59 -7.96
C ARG A 178 4.22 -9.31 -7.73
N MET A 179 5.28 -9.35 -6.93
CA MET A 179 6.22 -8.24 -6.78
C MET A 179 6.95 -7.91 -8.10
N PHE A 180 7.38 -8.94 -8.85
CA PHE A 180 8.03 -8.76 -10.15
C PHE A 180 7.10 -8.11 -11.19
N GLU A 181 5.80 -8.44 -11.18
CA GLU A 181 4.79 -7.87 -12.08
C GLU A 181 4.68 -6.34 -11.96
N LEU A 182 5.12 -5.74 -10.85
CA LEU A 182 5.11 -4.29 -10.65
C LEU A 182 6.06 -3.53 -11.58
N SER A 183 7.03 -4.22 -12.18
CA SER A 183 7.89 -3.67 -13.24
C SER A 183 7.09 -3.20 -14.46
N ARG A 184 5.85 -3.70 -14.60
CA ARG A 184 4.90 -3.35 -15.67
C ARG A 184 3.79 -2.39 -15.20
N ALA A 185 3.87 -1.88 -13.98
CA ALA A 185 2.81 -1.10 -13.33
C ALA A 185 3.18 0.37 -13.08
N ASP A 186 4.19 0.91 -13.77
CA ASP A 186 4.71 2.27 -13.56
C ASP A 186 5.15 2.55 -12.09
N MET A 187 5.49 1.50 -11.32
CA MET A 187 5.78 1.60 -9.88
C MET A 187 6.86 2.63 -9.58
N VAL A 188 8.02 2.52 -10.24
CA VAL A 188 9.15 3.45 -10.06
C VAL A 188 8.72 4.88 -10.38
N LYS A 189 8.06 5.10 -11.53
CA LYS A 189 7.59 6.42 -11.94
C LYS A 189 6.65 7.03 -10.91
N ASN A 190 5.70 6.25 -10.40
CA ASN A 190 4.71 6.73 -9.45
C ASN A 190 5.29 7.00 -8.06
N LEU A 191 6.29 6.23 -7.63
CA LEU A 191 7.05 6.53 -6.40
C LEU A 191 7.84 7.82 -6.55
N LEU A 192 8.56 7.97 -7.65
CA LEU A 192 9.39 9.15 -7.91
C LEU A 192 8.56 10.44 -8.04
N ALA A 193 7.29 10.34 -8.43
CA ALA A 193 6.36 11.47 -8.45
C ALA A 193 6.01 12.02 -7.05
N ASN A 194 6.42 11.36 -5.97
CA ASN A 194 6.24 11.85 -4.59
C ASN A 194 7.41 12.71 -4.08
N TYR A 195 8.35 13.06 -4.95
CA TYR A 195 9.42 14.02 -4.65
C TYR A 195 8.88 15.37 -4.16
N GLU A 196 7.94 15.95 -4.91
CA GLU A 196 7.33 17.25 -4.64
C GLU A 196 5.81 17.12 -4.48
N GLY A 197 5.21 17.97 -3.63
CA GLY A 197 3.76 18.04 -3.47
C GLY A 197 3.12 16.79 -2.86
N SER A 198 3.88 16.01 -2.07
CA SER A 198 3.36 14.89 -1.29
C SER A 198 2.88 15.34 0.10
N PHE A 199 2.30 14.40 0.86
CA PHE A 199 1.96 14.60 2.28
C PHE A 199 3.23 14.60 3.15
N PRO A 200 3.17 15.11 4.40
CA PRO A 200 4.31 15.05 5.32
C PRO A 200 4.84 13.62 5.50
N GLY A 201 6.14 13.41 5.26
CA GLY A 201 6.77 12.07 5.29
C GLY A 201 6.58 11.22 4.03
N GLY A 202 5.73 11.64 3.08
CA GLY A 202 5.45 10.85 1.87
C GLY A 202 6.62 10.71 0.91
N SER A 203 7.52 11.69 0.88
CA SER A 203 8.79 11.64 0.13
C SER A 203 9.68 10.50 0.66
N GLN A 204 9.88 10.46 1.98
CA GLN A 204 10.66 9.42 2.67
C GLN A 204 10.12 8.02 2.41
N ILE A 205 8.83 7.80 2.68
CA ILE A 205 8.21 6.48 2.50
C ILE A 205 8.32 6.04 1.03
N ALA A 206 8.17 6.95 0.07
CA ALA A 206 8.35 6.64 -1.34
C ALA A 206 9.79 6.23 -1.67
N LEU A 207 10.80 6.88 -1.07
CA LEU A 207 12.20 6.49 -1.20
C LEU A 207 12.50 5.14 -0.56
N GLU A 208 11.95 4.85 0.60
CA GLU A 208 12.11 3.56 1.29
C GLU A 208 11.52 2.42 0.45
N ILE A 209 10.30 2.58 -0.06
CA ILE A 209 9.67 1.59 -0.96
C ILE A 209 10.48 1.45 -2.25
N PHE A 210 10.93 2.56 -2.84
CA PHE A 210 11.76 2.53 -4.03
C PHE A 210 13.06 1.76 -3.77
N GLY A 211 13.72 2.05 -2.65
CA GLY A 211 14.96 1.42 -2.28
C GLY A 211 14.82 -0.07 -2.01
N PHE A 212 13.79 -0.46 -1.27
CA PHE A 212 13.40 -1.85 -1.10
C PHE A 212 13.22 -2.53 -2.47
N TYR A 213 12.43 -1.94 -3.37
CA TYR A 213 12.06 -2.57 -4.63
C TYR A 213 13.25 -2.75 -5.58
N ILE A 214 14.11 -1.74 -5.70
CA ILE A 214 15.32 -1.81 -6.54
C ILE A 214 16.32 -2.80 -5.96
N SER A 215 16.56 -2.78 -4.64
CA SER A 215 17.44 -3.75 -3.97
C SER A 215 16.94 -5.17 -4.14
N TRP A 216 15.62 -5.37 -4.04
CA TRP A 216 14.99 -6.67 -4.27
C TRP A 216 15.15 -7.15 -5.71
N LEU A 217 14.87 -6.29 -6.70
CA LEU A 217 15.06 -6.62 -8.12
C LEU A 217 16.52 -6.97 -8.43
N ARG A 218 17.46 -6.20 -7.89
CA ARG A 218 18.90 -6.39 -8.03
C ARG A 218 19.33 -7.77 -7.54
N LEU A 219 18.91 -8.16 -6.35
CA LEU A 219 19.27 -9.46 -5.74
C LEU A 219 18.71 -10.66 -6.52
N HIS A 220 17.47 -10.55 -7.01
CA HIS A 220 16.77 -11.68 -7.62
C HIS A 220 16.99 -11.81 -9.13
N TYR A 221 17.20 -10.69 -9.83
CA TYR A 221 17.14 -10.66 -11.31
C TYR A 221 18.38 -10.06 -11.97
N CYS A 222 19.29 -9.43 -11.24
CA CYS A 222 20.52 -8.88 -11.82
C CYS A 222 21.71 -9.83 -11.64
N LYS A 223 22.55 -9.91 -12.68
CA LYS A 223 23.83 -10.62 -12.58
C LYS A 223 24.76 -9.83 -11.65
N ASP A 224 25.46 -10.54 -10.77
CA ASP A 224 26.44 -9.98 -9.83
C ASP A 224 25.86 -8.87 -8.92
N ASN A 225 24.53 -8.85 -8.74
CA ASN A 225 23.80 -7.80 -8.03
C ASN A 225 24.08 -6.38 -8.58
N VAL A 226 24.26 -6.23 -9.90
CA VAL A 226 24.48 -4.92 -10.53
C VAL A 226 23.27 -4.50 -11.36
N MET A 227 22.70 -3.34 -11.06
CA MET A 227 21.61 -2.73 -11.82
C MET A 227 22.02 -1.35 -12.33
N GLN A 228 21.78 -1.05 -13.61
CA GLN A 228 21.97 0.30 -14.15
C GLN A 228 20.65 1.06 -14.11
N LEU A 229 20.65 2.25 -13.51
CA LEU A 229 19.52 3.19 -13.60
C LEU A 229 19.73 4.16 -14.75
N SER A 230 18.62 4.75 -15.23
CA SER A 230 18.71 5.84 -16.20
C SER A 230 19.29 7.11 -15.57
N GLN A 231 19.93 7.95 -16.38
CA GLN A 231 20.47 9.23 -15.91
C GLN A 231 19.39 10.11 -15.28
N GLU A 232 18.18 10.13 -15.86
CA GLU A 232 17.04 10.87 -15.31
C GLU A 232 16.70 10.46 -13.86
N MET A 233 16.79 9.16 -13.54
CA MET A 233 16.57 8.67 -12.18
C MET A 233 17.72 9.07 -11.25
N LEU A 234 18.96 8.96 -11.72
CA LEU A 234 20.14 9.36 -10.94
C LEU A 234 20.12 10.85 -10.59
N ASP A 235 19.77 11.69 -11.56
CA ASP A 235 19.62 13.15 -11.39
C ASP A 235 18.52 13.49 -10.39
N LEU A 236 17.41 12.73 -10.41
CA LEU A 236 16.32 12.94 -9.46
C LEU A 236 16.70 12.49 -8.03
N LEU A 237 17.39 11.36 -7.88
CA LEU A 237 17.92 10.91 -6.59
C LEU A 237 18.96 11.90 -6.03
N GLU A 238 19.76 12.52 -6.89
CA GLU A 238 20.67 13.59 -6.51
C GLU A 238 19.93 14.80 -5.95
N LYS A 239 18.86 15.24 -6.61
CA LYS A 239 18.01 16.33 -6.10
C LYS A 239 17.41 15.99 -4.74
N TRP A 240 16.98 14.75 -4.55
CA TRP A 240 16.52 14.24 -3.26
C TRP A 240 17.60 14.37 -2.18
N HIS A 241 18.85 14.03 -2.50
CA HIS A 241 19.96 14.10 -1.54
C HIS A 241 20.27 15.53 -1.11
N LEU A 242 20.23 16.46 -2.08
CA LEU A 242 20.57 17.86 -1.89
C LEU A 242 19.45 18.67 -1.21
N ARG A 243 18.30 18.07 -0.93
CA ARG A 243 17.16 18.76 -0.34
C ARG A 243 17.45 19.16 1.10
N THR A 244 17.41 20.47 1.36
CA THR A 244 17.71 21.05 2.68
C THR A 244 16.66 20.77 3.74
N GLU A 245 15.42 20.52 3.32
CA GLU A 245 14.27 20.22 4.19
C GLU A 245 14.13 18.73 4.53
N SER A 246 15.00 17.87 3.98
CA SER A 246 14.98 16.44 4.27
C SER A 246 15.40 16.15 5.71
N ASN A 247 14.62 15.29 6.37
CA ASN A 247 14.93 14.80 7.71
C ASN A 247 16.17 13.88 7.69
N ALA A 248 16.71 13.55 8.86
CA ALA A 248 17.95 12.77 8.97
C ALA A 248 17.85 11.38 8.32
N GLU A 249 16.69 10.74 8.41
CA GLU A 249 16.42 9.42 7.84
C GLU A 249 16.40 9.44 6.29
N GLU A 250 15.79 10.45 5.65
CA GLU A 250 15.86 10.63 4.19
C GLU A 250 17.31 10.76 3.68
N LYS A 251 18.19 11.38 4.48
CA LYS A 251 19.60 11.59 4.11
C LYS A 251 20.46 10.33 4.23
N GLU A 252 20.04 9.31 4.98
CA GLU A 252 20.76 8.03 5.13
C GLU A 252 20.37 7.01 4.05
N VAL A 253 19.12 7.01 3.59
CA VAL A 253 18.63 6.08 2.55
C VAL A 253 19.33 6.32 1.20
N ILE A 254 19.62 7.58 0.87
CA ILE A 254 20.14 7.93 -0.46
C ILE A 254 21.60 7.51 -0.69
N PRO A 255 22.54 7.69 0.26
CA PRO A 255 23.89 7.13 0.17
C PRO A 255 23.90 5.60 0.05
N ALA A 256 23.06 4.90 0.81
CA ALA A 256 22.93 3.44 0.73
C ALA A 256 22.46 3.01 -0.67
N LEU A 257 21.46 3.70 -1.24
CA LEU A 257 21.00 3.48 -2.61
C LEU A 257 22.08 3.77 -3.65
N ARG A 258 22.87 4.84 -3.49
CA ARG A 258 23.95 5.18 -4.42
C ARG A 258 25.08 4.14 -4.41
N LEU A 259 25.48 3.66 -3.22
CA LEU A 259 26.49 2.61 -3.06
C LEU A 259 26.01 1.27 -3.65
N ASP A 260 24.71 1.00 -3.56
CA ASP A 260 24.10 -0.23 -4.02
C ASP A 260 23.86 -0.30 -5.54
N ILE A 261 23.70 0.86 -6.20
CA ILE A 261 23.18 0.92 -7.57
C ILE A 261 24.29 1.17 -8.61
N CYS A 262 25.47 1.67 -8.22
CA CYS A 262 26.50 2.01 -9.19
C CYS A 262 27.90 1.79 -8.62
N PRO A 263 28.62 0.71 -9.01
CA PRO A 263 30.00 0.49 -8.60
C PRO A 263 30.94 1.65 -8.94
N SER A 264 30.69 2.39 -10.04
CA SER A 264 31.45 3.60 -10.39
C SER A 264 31.09 4.85 -9.57
N CYS A 265 29.97 4.85 -8.84
CA CYS A 265 29.68 5.90 -7.86
C CYS A 265 30.45 5.69 -6.54
N ILE A 266 30.93 4.45 -6.27
CA ILE A 266 31.82 4.18 -5.14
C ILE A 266 33.13 4.96 -5.30
N GLU A 267 33.74 4.96 -6.50
CA GLU A 267 34.97 5.71 -6.77
C GLU A 267 34.80 7.25 -6.64
N LEU A 268 33.60 7.77 -6.91
CA LEU A 268 33.29 9.20 -6.75
C LEU A 268 33.06 9.56 -5.27
N LEU A 269 32.34 8.73 -4.51
CA LEU A 269 32.14 8.92 -3.07
C LEU A 269 33.45 8.75 -2.28
N GLU A 270 34.32 7.80 -2.67
CA GLU A 270 35.66 7.65 -2.09
C GLU A 270 36.56 8.85 -2.41
N ARG A 271 36.42 9.47 -3.58
CA ARG A 271 37.16 10.72 -3.92
C ARG A 271 36.65 11.92 -3.14
N GLU A 272 35.33 12.06 -2.97
CA GLU A 272 34.77 13.16 -2.19
C GLU A 272 35.07 13.03 -0.69
N PHE A 273 34.97 11.81 -0.11
CA PHE A 273 35.36 11.55 1.29
C PHE A 273 36.86 11.78 1.56
N ASN A 274 37.74 11.40 0.63
CA ASN A 274 39.18 11.64 0.76
C ASN A 274 39.61 13.09 0.45
N SER A 275 38.71 13.93 -0.07
CA SER A 275 38.96 15.37 -0.30
C SER A 275 38.48 16.27 0.83
N ALA A 276 37.67 15.72 1.75
CA ALA A 276 37.12 16.39 2.92
C ALA A 276 37.85 16.03 4.24
N ALA A 277 38.92 15.23 4.16
CA ALA A 277 39.84 14.89 5.25
C ALA A 277 41.22 15.53 5.02
#